data_AF-A0A5B2YQY1-F1
#
_entry.id   AF-A0A5B2YQY1-F1
#
_cell.length_a   1.000
_cell.length_b   1.000
_cell.length_c   1.000
_cell.angle_alpha   90.00
_cell.angle_beta   90.00
_cell.angle_gamma   90.00
#
_symmetry.space_group_name_H-M   'P 1'
#
loop_
_entity.id
_entity.type
_entity.pdbx_description
1 polymer ?
#
loop_
_entity_poly.entity_id
_entity_poly.type
_entity_poly.pdbx_seq_one_letter_code
_entity_poly.pdbx_strand_id
1 'polypeptide(L)'
;MEWFQLIAIAILSIMWAVSTYKWVRAEKKIKELDNKNTGLLYDRKCLQRKLVETEDKDNKCNIGKYVVELNKEVYLVKKYINDYGNTCIITDNIFEALSYDDLDSAKEDARSFNGLVLEHKPNLEVVE
;
A
#
# COMPACT_ATOMS: atom_id res chain seq x y z
N MET A 1 36.97 52.96 -40.06
CA MET A 1 37.18 51.86 -39.09
C MET A 1 35.93 51.50 -38.29
N GLU A 2 34.80 52.20 -38.44
CA GLU A 2 33.53 51.96 -37.71
C GLU A 2 32.76 50.69 -38.11
N TRP A 3 32.85 50.26 -39.38
CA TRP A 3 32.12 49.10 -39.91
C TRP A 3 32.41 47.76 -39.21
N PHE A 4 33.66 47.52 -38.81
CA PHE A 4 34.02 46.30 -38.07
C PHE A 4 33.42 46.27 -36.66
N GLN A 5 33.31 47.43 -36.01
CA GLN A 5 32.68 47.54 -34.69
C GLN A 5 31.17 47.30 -34.79
N LEU A 6 30.51 47.82 -35.83
CA LEU A 6 29.09 47.56 -36.10
C LEU A 6 28.81 46.07 -36.36
N ILE A 7 29.67 45.39 -37.13
CA ILE A 7 29.55 43.94 -37.37
C ILE A 7 29.72 43.15 -36.05
N ALA A 8 30.69 43.52 -35.22
CA ALA A 8 30.92 42.86 -33.94
C ALA A 8 29.72 43.01 -32.98
N ILE A 9 29.13 44.20 -32.91
CA ILE A 9 27.94 44.48 -32.09
C ILE A 9 26.73 43.66 -32.60
N ALA A 10 26.55 43.57 -33.92
CA ALA A 10 25.47 42.77 -34.51
C ALA A 10 25.62 41.27 -34.16
N ILE A 11 26.83 40.72 -34.24
CA ILE A 11 27.10 39.32 -33.88
C ILE A 11 26.81 39.07 -32.39
N LEU A 12 27.26 39.97 -31.51
CA LEU A 12 26.99 39.89 -30.07
C LEU A 12 25.50 39.95 -29.75
N SER A 13 24.75 40.81 -30.43
CA SER A 13 23.30 40.93 -30.29
C SER A 13 22.58 39.63 -30.69
N ILE A 14 22.95 39.03 -31.83
CA ILE A 14 22.39 37.76 -32.29
C ILE A 14 22.71 36.64 -31.31
N MET A 15 23.95 36.57 -30.82
CA MET A 15 24.38 35.56 -29.85
C MET A 15 23.61 35.67 -28.52
N TRP A 16 23.36 36.89 -28.04
CA TRP A 16 22.51 37.14 -26.88
C TRP A 16 21.06 36.71 -27.12
N ALA A 17 20.48 37.03 -28.28
CA ALA A 17 19.13 36.63 -28.63
C ALA A 17 18.96 35.10 -28.68
N VAL A 18 19.94 34.38 -29.24
CA VAL A 18 19.92 32.90 -29.26
C VAL A 18 20.08 32.31 -27.86
N SER A 19 20.93 32.90 -27.02
CA SER A 19 21.17 32.42 -25.65
C SER A 19 19.94 32.58 -24.78
N THR A 20 19.30 33.76 -24.82
CA THR A 20 18.05 34.04 -24.10
C THR A 20 16.89 33.19 -24.61
N TYR A 21 16.77 32.98 -25.92
CA TYR A 21 15.75 32.08 -26.48
C TYR A 21 15.89 30.64 -25.99
N LYS A 22 17.12 30.11 -25.99
CA LYS A 22 17.40 28.76 -25.47
C LYS A 22 17.09 28.65 -23.97
N TRP A 23 17.44 29.68 -23.19
CA TRP A 23 17.16 29.75 -21.76
C TRP A 23 15.66 29.69 -21.46
N VAL A 24 14.87 30.56 -22.09
CA VAL A 24 13.41 30.58 -21.91
C VAL A 24 12.75 29.25 -22.30
N ARG A 25 13.25 28.60 -23.37
CA ARG A 25 12.74 27.28 -23.77
C ARG A 25 13.08 26.19 -22.75
N ALA A 26 14.26 26.25 -22.14
CA ALA A 26 14.66 25.32 -21.08
C ALA A 26 13.81 25.53 -19.82
N GLU A 27 13.58 26.77 -19.39
CA GLU A 27 12.72 27.07 -18.23
C GLU A 27 11.29 26.55 -18.41
N LYS A 28 10.70 26.70 -19.61
CA LYS A 28 9.36 26.16 -19.90
C LYS A 28 9.30 24.65 -19.73
N LYS A 29 10.31 23.93 -20.22
CA LYS A 29 10.41 22.47 -20.07
C LYS A 29 10.57 22.07 -18.61
N ILE A 30 11.38 22.79 -17.85
CA ILE A 30 11.58 22.54 -16.41
C ILE A 30 10.28 22.73 -15.65
N LYS A 31 9.55 23.82 -15.89
CA LYS A 31 8.23 24.08 -15.27
C LYS A 31 7.20 22.99 -15.61
N GLU A 32 7.19 22.52 -16.84
CA GLU A 32 6.30 21.42 -17.25
C GLU A 32 6.66 20.10 -16.54
N LEU A 33 7.95 19.79 -16.43
CA LEU A 33 8.45 18.63 -15.69
C LEU A 33 8.11 18.73 -14.20
N ASP A 34 8.28 19.90 -13.59
CA ASP A 34 8.00 20.13 -12.17
C ASP A 34 6.49 19.96 -11.86
N ASN A 35 5.62 20.49 -12.73
CA ASN A 35 4.17 20.28 -12.62
C ASN A 35 3.78 18.79 -12.77
N LYS A 36 4.41 18.05 -13.68
CA LYS A 36 4.17 16.60 -13.80
C LYS A 36 4.66 15.86 -12.56
N ASN A 37 5.82 16.23 -12.04
CA ASN A 37 6.41 15.58 -10.87
C ASN A 37 5.59 15.82 -9.60
N THR A 38 5.06 17.03 -9.42
CA THR A 38 4.15 17.35 -8.32
C THR A 38 2.82 16.59 -8.41
N GLY A 39 2.26 16.42 -9.61
CA GLY A 39 1.10 15.54 -9.84
C GLY A 39 1.37 14.09 -9.48
N LEU A 40 2.50 13.53 -9.95
CA LEU A 40 2.90 12.15 -9.61
C LEU A 40 3.14 11.94 -8.11
N LEU A 41 3.70 12.94 -7.42
CA LEU A 41 3.86 12.90 -5.96
C LEU A 41 2.52 12.89 -5.23
N TYR A 42 1.54 13.65 -5.72
CA TYR A 42 0.18 13.63 -5.18
C TYR A 42 -0.48 12.27 -5.37
N ASP A 43 -0.42 11.71 -6.57
CA ASP A 43 -0.98 10.39 -6.88
C ASP A 43 -0.33 9.30 -6.02
N ARG A 44 1.00 9.33 -5.87
CA ARG A 44 1.72 8.40 -4.98
C ARG A 44 1.22 8.49 -3.54
N LYS A 45 1.01 9.68 -3.00
CA LYS A 45 0.47 9.86 -1.64
C LYS A 45 -0.97 9.36 -1.53
N CYS A 46 -1.79 9.59 -2.55
CA CYS A 46 -3.18 9.09 -2.58
C CYS A 46 -3.21 7.56 -2.59
N LEU A 47 -2.39 6.93 -3.43
CA LEU A 47 -2.25 5.47 -3.49
C LEU A 47 -1.73 4.91 -2.16
N GLN A 48 -0.72 5.53 -1.55
CA GLN A 48 -0.22 5.10 -0.24
C GLN A 48 -1.30 5.15 0.84
N ARG A 49 -2.10 6.23 0.90
CA ARG A 49 -3.22 6.32 1.84
C ARG A 49 -4.26 5.23 1.59
N LYS A 50 -4.60 5.00 0.32
CA LYS A 50 -5.56 3.95 -0.06
C LYS A 50 -5.05 2.55 0.31
N LEU A 51 -3.75 2.30 0.18
CA LEU A 51 -3.12 1.03 0.52
C LEU A 51 -3.21 0.77 2.03
N VAL A 52 -2.91 1.77 2.87
CA VAL A 52 -3.08 1.69 4.33
C VAL A 52 -4.55 1.46 4.70
N GLU A 53 -5.49 2.16 4.06
CA GLU A 53 -6.93 1.95 4.31
C GLU A 53 -7.41 0.56 3.88
N THR A 54 -6.87 -0.01 2.81
CA THR A 54 -7.18 -1.39 2.39
C THR A 54 -6.52 -2.41 3.29
N GLU A 55 -5.28 -2.18 3.73
CA GLU A 55 -4.57 -3.04 4.69
C GLU A 55 -5.32 -3.10 6.03
N ASP A 56 -5.78 -1.95 6.54
CA ASP A 56 -6.62 -1.89 7.74
C ASP A 56 -8.00 -2.55 7.54
N LYS A 57 -8.58 -2.50 6.34
CA LYS A 57 -9.86 -3.16 6.04
C LYS A 57 -9.71 -4.67 5.89
N ASP A 58 -8.66 -5.13 5.24
CA ASP A 58 -8.34 -6.55 5.12
C ASP A 58 -7.99 -7.14 6.49
N ASN A 59 -7.37 -6.35 7.37
CA ASN A 59 -7.11 -6.75 8.76
C ASN A 59 -8.36 -6.66 9.67
N LYS A 60 -9.38 -5.88 9.30
CA LYS A 60 -10.59 -5.65 10.12
C LYS A 60 -11.84 -6.39 9.61
N CYS A 61 -11.81 -6.96 8.41
CA CYS A 61 -12.96 -7.66 7.80
C CYS A 61 -12.84 -9.18 7.73
N ASN A 62 -11.85 -9.79 8.37
CA ASN A 62 -11.82 -11.24 8.55
C ASN A 62 -12.72 -11.64 9.74
N ILE A 63 -13.98 -11.23 9.70
CA ILE A 63 -15.04 -11.84 10.51
C ILE A 63 -15.66 -12.92 9.62
N GLY A 64 -14.88 -13.95 9.32
CA GLY A 64 -15.42 -15.22 8.85
C GLY A 64 -16.39 -15.80 9.88
N LYS A 65 -17.27 -16.68 9.41
CA LYS A 65 -18.37 -17.21 10.20
C LYS A 65 -17.92 -18.04 11.42
N TYR A 66 -16.76 -18.67 11.35
CA TYR A 66 -16.23 -19.52 12.41
C TYR A 66 -14.81 -19.13 12.80
N VAL A 67 -14.43 -19.41 14.05
CA VAL A 67 -13.07 -19.27 14.58
C VAL A 67 -12.69 -20.53 15.36
N VAL A 68 -11.39 -20.80 15.50
CA VAL A 68 -10.89 -21.95 16.26
C VAL A 68 -10.31 -21.48 17.60
N GLU A 69 -10.90 -21.96 18.69
CA GLU A 69 -10.44 -21.75 20.07
C GLU A 69 -9.62 -22.96 20.52
N LEU A 70 -8.38 -22.75 20.96
CA LEU A 70 -7.48 -23.82 21.40
C LEU A 70 -7.56 -24.05 22.91
N ASN A 71 -7.70 -22.96 23.66
CA ASN A 71 -7.94 -22.92 25.09
C ASN A 71 -8.90 -21.78 25.35
N LYS A 72 -9.54 -21.77 26.52
CA LYS A 72 -10.47 -20.71 26.91
C LYS A 72 -9.87 -19.32 26.65
N GLU A 73 -10.50 -18.55 25.78
CA GLU A 73 -10.07 -17.21 25.32
C GLU A 73 -8.73 -17.16 24.55
N VAL A 74 -8.26 -18.29 24.01
CA VAL A 74 -7.05 -18.39 23.19
C VAL A 74 -7.41 -18.93 21.82
N TYR A 75 -7.17 -18.11 20.79
CA TYR A 75 -7.58 -18.38 19.42
C TYR A 75 -6.39 -18.63 18.50
N LEU A 76 -6.62 -19.41 17.45
CA LEU A 76 -5.63 -19.66 16.41
C LEU A 76 -5.50 -18.44 15.49
N VAL A 77 -4.27 -18.09 15.09
CA VAL A 77 -3.96 -17.01 14.14
C VAL A 77 -3.03 -17.52 13.06
N LYS A 78 -3.23 -17.11 11.82
CA LYS A 78 -2.29 -17.38 10.74
C LYS A 78 -1.44 -16.15 10.47
N LYS A 79 -0.13 -16.26 10.70
CA LYS A 79 0.81 -15.20 10.38
C LYS A 79 1.57 -15.52 9.10
N TYR A 80 1.57 -14.55 8.19
CA TYR A 80 2.37 -14.64 6.98
C TYR A 80 3.85 -14.40 7.34
N ILE A 81 4.60 -15.49 7.23
CA ILE A 81 6.07 -15.62 7.22
C ILE A 81 6.75 -14.75 6.17
N ASN A 82 6.81 -15.36 4.99
CA ASN A 82 7.44 -15.02 3.72
C ASN A 82 6.96 -16.10 2.70
N ASP A 83 7.54 -16.15 1.50
CA ASP A 83 7.27 -17.18 0.47
C ASP A 83 7.49 -18.64 0.92
N TYR A 84 8.16 -18.85 2.06
CA TYR A 84 8.42 -20.17 2.65
C TYR A 84 7.20 -20.81 3.34
N GLY A 85 6.11 -20.06 3.52
CA GLY A 85 4.85 -20.57 4.05
C GLY A 85 4.26 -19.76 5.20
N ASN A 86 3.03 -20.11 5.53
CA ASN A 86 2.27 -19.52 6.62
C ASN A 86 2.59 -20.25 7.93
N THR A 87 2.72 -19.51 9.04
CA THR A 87 2.89 -20.09 10.38
C THR A 87 1.64 -19.83 11.22
N CYS A 88 1.19 -20.82 11.98
CA CYS A 88 0.11 -20.66 12.94
C CYS A 88 0.67 -20.22 14.30
N ILE A 89 0.09 -19.16 14.86
CA ILE A 89 0.41 -18.60 16.18
C ILE A 89 -0.89 -18.55 16.99
N ILE A 90 -0.81 -18.26 18.29
CA ILE A 90 -1.96 -18.08 19.17
C ILE A 90 -2.12 -16.61 19.56
N THR A 91 -3.36 -16.16 19.74
CA THR A 91 -3.69 -14.82 20.26
C THR A 91 -4.80 -14.93 21.32
N ASP A 92 -4.85 -13.97 22.23
CA ASP A 92 -5.97 -13.77 23.18
C ASP A 92 -7.06 -12.84 22.61
N ASN A 93 -6.81 -12.21 21.46
CA ASN A 93 -7.73 -11.30 20.81
C ASN A 93 -8.57 -12.00 19.72
N ILE A 94 -9.87 -12.16 19.94
CA ILE A 94 -10.78 -12.79 18.96
C ILE A 94 -10.83 -12.06 17.60
N PHE A 95 -10.59 -10.74 17.57
CA PHE A 95 -10.59 -9.98 16.32
C PHE A 95 -9.35 -10.22 15.47
N GLU A 96 -8.29 -10.80 16.04
CA GLU A 96 -7.07 -11.20 15.35
C GLU A 96 -7.08 -12.70 15.01
N ALA A 97 -8.12 -13.43 15.44
CA ALA A 97 -8.25 -14.86 15.19
C ALA A 97 -8.39 -15.15 13.69
N LEU A 98 -7.85 -16.30 13.29
CA LEU A 98 -8.06 -16.87 11.98
C LEU A 98 -9.56 -17.21 11.84
N SER A 99 -10.20 -16.53 10.90
CA SER A 99 -11.61 -16.72 10.61
C SER A 99 -11.82 -17.60 9.38
N TYR A 100 -12.86 -18.43 9.43
CA TYR A 100 -13.23 -19.36 8.37
C TYR A 100 -14.65 -19.07 7.89
N ASP A 101 -14.84 -19.04 6.58
CA ASP A 101 -16.18 -18.98 5.99
C ASP A 101 -16.86 -20.36 5.98
N ASP A 102 -16.06 -21.42 5.91
CA ASP A 102 -16.48 -22.81 5.81
C ASP A 102 -16.23 -23.59 7.11
N LEU A 103 -17.22 -24.38 7.52
CA LEU A 103 -17.18 -25.14 8.77
C LEU A 103 -16.19 -26.31 8.69
N ASP A 104 -16.13 -26.99 7.54
CA ASP A 104 -15.27 -28.17 7.39
C ASP A 104 -13.79 -27.77 7.48
N SER A 105 -13.44 -26.64 6.86
CA SER A 105 -12.11 -26.03 6.96
C SER A 105 -11.74 -25.67 8.42
N ALA A 106 -12.68 -25.09 9.17
CA ALA A 106 -12.46 -24.78 10.59
C ALA A 106 -12.27 -26.06 11.44
N LYS A 107 -13.05 -27.12 11.15
CA LYS A 107 -12.94 -28.41 11.85
C LYS A 107 -11.62 -29.12 11.55
N GLU A 108 -11.09 -29.01 10.34
CA GLU A 108 -9.79 -29.59 9.98
C GLU A 108 -8.65 -29.00 10.81
N ASP A 109 -8.60 -27.67 10.92
CA ASP A 109 -7.60 -26.99 11.74
C ASP A 109 -7.85 -27.23 13.24
N ALA A 110 -9.10 -27.21 13.70
CA ALA A 110 -9.44 -27.55 15.09
C ALA A 110 -8.98 -28.96 15.46
N ARG A 111 -9.12 -29.95 14.58
CA ARG A 111 -8.59 -31.31 14.80
C ARG A 111 -7.07 -31.34 14.84
N SER A 112 -6.41 -30.58 13.97
CA SER A 112 -4.95 -30.52 13.88
C SER A 112 -4.32 -29.90 15.14
N PHE A 113 -4.98 -28.91 15.72
CA PHE A 113 -4.52 -28.19 16.91
C PHE A 113 -5.25 -28.58 18.20
N ASN A 114 -6.10 -29.60 18.15
CA ASN A 114 -6.92 -30.10 19.27
C ASN A 114 -7.77 -29.01 19.96
N GLY A 115 -8.37 -28.13 19.16
CA GLY A 115 -9.23 -27.03 19.57
C GLY A 115 -10.73 -27.27 19.29
N LEU A 116 -11.53 -26.24 19.56
CA LEU A 116 -12.98 -26.16 19.36
C LEU A 116 -13.31 -25.12 18.28
N VAL A 117 -14.37 -25.35 17.53
CA VAL A 117 -14.88 -24.38 16.55
C VAL A 117 -16.00 -23.56 17.18
N LEU A 118 -15.88 -22.24 17.12
CA LEU A 118 -16.88 -21.29 17.60
C LEU A 118 -17.50 -20.56 16.41
N GLU A 119 -18.82 -20.37 16.42
CA GLU A 119 -19.51 -19.51 15.45
C GLU A 119 -19.49 -18.05 15.93
N HIS A 120 -19.21 -17.13 15.01
CA HIS A 120 -19.23 -15.69 15.27
C HIS A 120 -20.68 -15.18 15.34
N LYS A 121 -21.38 -15.54 16.42
CA LYS A 121 -22.67 -14.98 16.86
C LYS A 121 -22.43 -13.96 17.99
N PRO A 122 -23.40 -13.08 18.29
CA PRO A 122 -23.28 -12.11 19.40
C PRO A 122 -22.96 -12.76 20.76
N ASN A 123 -23.22 -14.05 20.92
CA ASN A 123 -22.65 -14.91 21.95
C ASN A 123 -21.92 -16.06 21.22
N LEU A 124 -20.63 -16.24 21.47
CA LEU A 124 -19.84 -17.33 20.87
C LEU A 124 -20.45 -18.69 21.25
N GLU A 125 -20.97 -19.41 20.28
CA GLU A 125 -21.55 -20.74 20.46
C GLU A 125 -20.60 -21.78 19.88
N VAL A 126 -20.34 -22.85 20.64
CA VAL A 126 -19.56 -24.00 20.17
C VAL A 126 -20.38 -24.73 19.11
N VAL A 127 -19.78 -24.97 17.94
CA VAL A 127 -20.39 -25.73 16.86
C VAL A 127 -19.74 -27.12 16.81
N GLU A 128 -20.51 -28.15 17.17
CA GLU A 128 -20.09 -29.56 17.06
C GLU A 128 -19.93 -30.06 15.62
#